data_AF-A0A0F6SRM1-F1
#
_entry.id   AF-A0A0F6SRM1-F1
#
_cell.length_a   1.000
_cell.length_b   1.000
_cell.length_c   1.000
_cell.angle_alpha   90.00
_cell.angle_beta   90.00
_cell.angle_gamma   90.00
#
_symmetry.space_group_name_H-M   'P 1'
#
loop_
_entity.id
_entity.type
_entity.pdbx_description
1 polymer ?
#
loop_
_entity_poly.entity_id
_entity_poly.type
_entity_poly.pdbx_seq_one_letter_code
_entity_poly.pdbx_strand_id
1 'polypeptide(L)' 'MTPQEIADKLTPPLRLALLDFARGKRGLSKESLETFERLGLLEIDECGSTIYTDHTNKVIAIIERERRG' A
#
# COMPACT_ATOMS: atom_id res chain seq x y z
N MET A 1 8.63 -2.87 -11.46
CA MET A 1 8.58 -1.57 -10.77
C MET A 1 9.27 -1.73 -9.43
N THR A 2 10.12 -0.81 -9.03
CA THR A 2 10.83 -0.83 -7.74
C THR A 2 9.93 -0.28 -6.62
N PRO A 3 10.20 -0.62 -5.35
CA PRO A 3 9.45 -0.05 -4.23
C PRO A 3 9.47 1.48 -4.18
N GLN A 4 10.61 2.12 -4.49
CA GLN A 4 10.69 3.58 -4.51
C GLN A 4 9.77 4.17 -5.59
N GLU A 5 9.81 3.63 -6.81
CA GLU A 5 8.93 4.09 -7.90
C GLU A 5 7.44 3.94 -7.55
N ILE A 6 7.07 2.93 -6.77
CA ILE A 6 5.69 2.76 -6.30
C ILE A 6 5.38 3.84 -5.25
N ALA A 7 6.25 4.02 -4.25
CA ALA A 7 6.08 5.03 -3.21
C ALA A 7 5.93 6.45 -3.80
N ASP A 8 6.70 6.77 -4.83
CA ASP A 8 6.67 8.06 -5.53
C ASP A 8 5.35 8.29 -6.28
N LYS A 9 4.69 7.22 -6.75
CA LYS A 9 3.37 7.29 -7.41
C LYS A 9 2.21 7.42 -6.43
N LEU A 10 2.40 7.09 -5.16
CA LEU A 10 1.35 7.19 -4.15
C LEU A 10 1.11 8.63 -3.72
N THR A 11 -0.11 9.12 -3.94
CA THR A 11 -0.56 10.41 -3.42
C THR A 11 -0.60 10.40 -1.87
N PRO A 12 -0.54 11.56 -1.20
CA PRO A 12 -0.59 11.60 0.27
C PRO A 12 -1.80 10.87 0.89
N PRO A 13 -3.02 10.93 0.34
CA PRO A 13 -4.15 10.14 0.84
C PRO A 13 -3.94 8.63 0.71
N LEU A 14 -3.39 8.15 -0.42
CA LEU A 14 -3.11 6.73 -0.63
C LEU A 14 -1.98 6.23 0.28
N ARG A 15 -0.96 7.06 0.52
CA ARG A 15 0.09 6.76 1.52
C ARG A 15 -0.51 6.58 2.91
N LEU A 16 -1.40 7.47 3.33
CA LEU A 16 -2.08 7.34 4.63
C LEU A 16 -2.97 6.09 4.68
N ALA A 17 -3.75 5.83 3.63
CA ALA A 17 -4.63 4.65 3.55
C ALA A 17 -3.83 3.34 3.63
N LEU A 18 -2.68 3.25 2.96
CA LEU A 18 -1.80 2.08 3.03
C LEU A 18 -1.26 1.86 4.45
N LEU A 19 -0.83 2.93 5.13
CA LEU A 19 -0.34 2.85 6.52
C LEU A 19 -1.44 2.45 7.51
N ASP A 20 -2.65 3.02 7.38
CA ASP A 20 -3.77 2.70 8.26
C ASP A 20 -4.26 1.26 8.05
N PHE A 21 -4.27 0.80 6.80
CA PHE A 21 -4.58 -0.59 6.46
C PHE A 21 -3.54 -1.57 7.01
N ALA A 22 -2.25 -1.28 6.84
CA ALA A 22 -1.15 -2.08 7.39
C ALA A 22 -1.19 -2.20 8.93
N ARG A 23 -1.77 -1.21 9.60
CA ARG A 23 -1.94 -1.20 11.06
C ARG A 23 -3.26 -1.81 11.52
N GLY A 24 -4.07 -2.36 10.61
CA GLY A 24 -5.39 -2.93 10.91
C GLY A 24 -6.41 -1.90 11.42
N LYS A 25 -6.17 -0.61 11.21
CA LYS A 25 -7.02 0.47 11.77
C LYS A 25 -8.28 0.70 10.94
N ARG A 26 -8.19 0.51 9.63
CA ARG A 26 -9.30 0.78 8.70
C ARG A 26 -9.18 -0.07 7.46
N GLY A 27 -10.34 -0.50 6.94
CA GLY A 27 -10.42 -1.12 5.62
C GLY A 27 -10.16 -0.11 4.50
N LEU A 28 -9.84 -0.64 3.32
CA LEU A 28 -9.60 0.15 2.12
C LEU A 28 -10.89 0.41 1.35
N SER A 29 -10.97 1.56 0.66
CA SER A 29 -12.01 1.77 -0.35
C SER A 29 -11.73 0.89 -1.57
N LYS A 30 -12.78 0.59 -2.36
CA LYS A 30 -12.64 -0.18 -3.61
C LYS A 30 -11.59 0.44 -4.55
N GLU A 31 -11.61 1.77 -4.69
CA GLU A 31 -10.64 2.50 -5.52
C GLU A 31 -9.20 2.37 -5.00
N SER A 32 -9.01 2.39 -3.67
CA SER A 32 -7.67 2.21 -3.06
C SER A 32 -7.17 0.79 -3.26
N LEU A 33 -8.06 -0.22 -3.11
CA LEU A 33 -7.75 -1.63 -3.37
C LEU A 33 -7.29 -1.84 -4.81
N GLU A 34 -8.08 -1.37 -5.78
CA GLU A 34 -7.74 -1.49 -7.21
C GLU A 34 -6.42 -0.77 -7.54
N THR A 35 -6.18 0.39 -6.92
CA THR A 35 -4.94 1.13 -7.11
C THR A 35 -3.73 0.37 -6.58
N PHE A 36 -3.84 -0.19 -5.37
CA PHE A 36 -2.76 -0.95 -4.75
C PHE A 36 -2.50 -2.28 -5.45
N GLU A 37 -3.55 -2.96 -5.92
CA GLU A 37 -3.43 -4.17 -6.75
C GLU A 37 -2.69 -3.86 -8.06
N ARG A 38 -3.07 -2.80 -8.78
CA ARG A 38 -2.39 -2.37 -10.02
C ARG A 38 -0.93 -1.98 -9.80
N LEU A 39 -0.61 -1.45 -8.63
CA LEU A 39 0.77 -1.10 -8.25
C LEU A 39 1.58 -2.30 -7.74
N GLY A 40 0.95 -3.48 -7.62
CA GLY A 40 1.58 -4.69 -7.09
C GLY A 40 1.91 -4.58 -5.60
N LEU A 41 1.13 -3.81 -4.84
CA LEU A 41 1.21 -3.71 -3.39
C LEU A 41 0.28 -4.68 -2.68
N LEU A 42 -0.76 -5.17 -3.36
CA LEU A 42 -1.71 -6.11 -2.82
C LEU A 42 -2.09 -7.11 -3.89
N GLU A 43 -2.43 -8.32 -3.47
CA GLU A 43 -3.15 -9.30 -4.28
C GLU A 43 -4.43 -9.66 -3.54
N ILE A 44 -5.51 -9.92 -4.30
CA ILE A 44 -6.75 -10.43 -3.73
C ILE A 44 -6.85 -11.89 -4.11
N ASP A 45 -6.92 -12.78 -3.12
CA ASP A 45 -7.08 -14.21 -3.36
C ASP A 45 -8.51 -14.55 -3.81
N GLU A 46 -8.70 -15.81 -4.19
CA GLU A 46 -9.99 -16.38 -4.60
C GLU A 46 -11.08 -16.33 -3.52
N CYS A 47 -10.70 -16.12 -2.24
CA CYS A 47 -11.62 -15.94 -1.12
C CYS A 47 -11.91 -14.45 -0.82
N GLY A 48 -11.31 -13.51 -1.56
CA GLY A 48 -11.42 -12.08 -1.31
C GLY A 48 -10.49 -11.54 -0.22
N SER A 49 -9.53 -12.35 0.26
CA SER A 49 -8.54 -11.93 1.25
C SER A 49 -7.45 -11.11 0.58
N THR A 50 -7.02 -10.04 1.25
CA THR A 50 -5.91 -9.22 0.79
C THR A 50 -4.57 -9.78 1.26
N ILE A 51 -3.67 -10.01 0.32
CA ILE A 51 -2.31 -10.52 0.54
C ILE A 51 -1.30 -9.39 0.27
N TYR A 52 -0.36 -9.18 1.20
CA TYR A 52 0.75 -8.25 0.98
C TYR A 52 1.80 -8.88 0.08
N THR A 53 2.24 -8.13 -0.91
CA THR A 53 3.39 -8.49 -1.73
C THR A 53 4.70 -8.12 -1.00
N ASP A 54 5.83 -8.62 -1.52
CA ASP A 54 7.15 -8.21 -1.03
C ASP A 54 7.38 -6.69 -1.14
N HIS A 55 6.74 -6.04 -2.12
CA HIS A 55 6.84 -4.58 -2.28
C HIS A 55 6.10 -3.80 -1.19
N THR A 56 5.02 -4.33 -0.63
CA THR A 56 4.18 -3.59 0.34
C THR A 56 4.99 -3.16 1.55
N ASN A 57 5.72 -4.09 2.16
CA ASN A 57 6.52 -3.83 3.36
C ASN A 57 7.64 -2.82 3.08
N LYS A 58 8.26 -2.90 1.89
CA LYS A 58 9.32 -1.97 1.47
C LYS A 58 8.76 -0.55 1.25
N VAL A 59 7.59 -0.44 0.62
CA VAL A 59 6.91 0.85 0.40
C VAL A 59 6.46 1.48 1.72
N ILE A 60 5.89 0.70 2.63
CA ILE A 60 5.53 1.17 3.98
C ILE A 60 6.77 1.75 4.69
N ALA A 61 7.89 1.03 4.68
CA ALA A 61 9.12 1.49 5.32
C ALA A 61 9.66 2.80 4.71
N ILE A 62 9.56 2.98 3.39
CA ILE A 62 9.93 4.23 2.70
C ILE A 62 9.04 5.38 3.18
N ILE A 63 7.71 5.20 3.15
CA ILE A 63 6.76 6.24 3.57
C ILE A 63 6.97 6.61 5.04
N GLU A 64 7.18 5.62 5.93
CA GLU A 64 7.40 5.88 7.35
C GLU A 64 8.73 6.61 7.62
N ARG A 65 9.78 6.33 6.84
CA ARG A 65 11.07 7.04 6.94
C ARG A 65 10.93 8.50 6.53
N GLU A 66 10.26 8.77 5.42
CA GLU A 66 10.06 10.14 4.91
C GLU A 66 9.28 11.03 5.88
N ARG A 67 8.36 10.46 6.65
CA ARG A 67 7.58 11.20 7.67
C ARG A 67 8.38 11.63 8.90
N ARG A 68 9.58 11.06 9.11
CA ARG A 68 10.46 11.39 10.24
C ARG A 68 11.54 12.42 9.88
N GLY A 69 11.64 12.78 8.59
CA GLY A 69 12.59 13.76 8.06
C GLY A 69 12.10 15.20 8.14
#